data_AF-A0A848GRI7-F1
#
_entry.id   AF-A0A848GRI7-F1
#
_cell.length_a   1.000
_cell.length_b   1.000
_cell.length_c   1.000
_cell.angle_alpha   90.00
_cell.angle_beta   90.00
_cell.angle_gamma   90.00
#
_symmetry.space_group_name_H-M   'P 1'
#
loop_
_entity.id
_entity.type
_entity.pdbx_description
1 polymer ?
#
loop_
_entity_poly.entity_id
_entity_poly.type
_entity_poly.pdbx_seq_one_letter_code
_entity_poly.pdbx_strand_id
1 'polypeptide(L)'
;MKKTILLALGMLAMGSKAYTQFYFQDIYNTQQTVATMALLKENKVQLQRVMTLDANMEIDRDFRCERSLSPTYHQMKSQTQSTATGYSALTSTFSTKGQLTKTVDSSAASITTTLYRYDTQGKLQFVSSSSVARESKIRFDETRSYSYDSTGYLQQMVQKKSNSTDSALVTFKTDSAGHVTEELEQRKGTPAKRTYYNYDKSGQLTDVYRYQPAKKRMLPDYIFEYNTQGQVTKMTTVNAQTSSYTIWQYEYQGNGLPSKETCYGKGKELLGMVKYSYELNP
;
A
#
# COMPACT_ATOMS: atom_id res chain seq x y z
N MET A 1 11.40 25.35 -14.64
CA MET A 1 11.55 24.52 -13.42
C MET A 1 10.57 23.36 -13.54
N LYS A 2 11.04 22.18 -13.95
CA LYS A 2 10.17 21.01 -14.14
C LYS A 2 9.73 20.54 -12.75
N LYS A 3 8.46 20.80 -12.41
CA LYS A 3 7.85 20.30 -11.17
C LYS A 3 7.83 18.78 -11.30
N THR A 4 8.62 18.09 -10.49
CA THR A 4 8.64 16.63 -10.42
C THR A 4 7.27 16.19 -9.92
N ILE A 5 6.40 15.74 -10.83
CA ILE A 5 5.10 15.18 -10.47
C ILE A 5 5.38 13.79 -9.89
N LEU A 6 5.40 13.70 -8.56
CA LEU A 6 5.33 12.43 -7.84
C LEU A 6 3.92 11.86 -8.02
N LEU A 7 3.73 11.13 -9.13
CA LEU A 7 2.54 10.34 -9.40
C LEU A 7 2.53 9.13 -8.47
N ALA A 8 1.87 9.28 -7.33
CA ALA A 8 1.53 8.18 -6.46
C ALA A 8 0.36 7.42 -7.08
N LEU A 9 0.64 6.26 -7.69
CA LEU A 9 -0.39 5.27 -7.96
C LEU A 9 -1.03 4.89 -6.62
N GLY A 10 -2.29 5.25 -6.44
CA GLY A 10 -3.14 4.71 -5.40
C GLY A 10 -2.94 3.19 -5.32
N MET A 11 -2.42 2.75 -4.18
CA MET A 11 -2.05 1.39 -3.76
C MET A 11 -0.62 0.85 -4.03
N LEU A 12 0.32 1.52 -4.72
CA LEU A 12 1.65 0.89 -4.99
C LEU A 12 2.93 1.73 -4.84
N ALA A 13 2.86 2.96 -4.31
CA ALA A 13 4.06 3.78 -4.09
C ALA A 13 4.54 3.76 -2.62
N MET A 14 5.21 2.68 -2.19
CA MET A 14 5.95 2.63 -0.91
C MET A 14 7.39 3.12 -1.12
N GLY A 15 7.56 4.43 -1.24
CA GLY A 15 8.86 5.07 -1.41
C GLY A 15 9.26 5.93 -0.21
N SER A 16 10.25 5.45 0.54
CA SER A 16 11.08 6.11 1.57
C SER A 16 10.63 6.05 3.06
N LYS A 17 11.31 5.13 3.77
CA LYS A 17 11.67 5.12 5.20
C LYS A 17 10.62 5.63 6.21
N ALA A 18 9.77 4.72 6.66
CA ALA A 18 9.44 4.60 8.08
C ALA A 18 9.24 3.12 8.43
N TYR A 19 10.14 2.59 9.26
CA TYR A 19 10.22 1.20 9.69
C TYR A 19 9.13 0.86 10.73
N THR A 20 7.85 1.08 10.41
CA THR A 20 6.67 0.90 11.28
C THR A 20 5.40 0.75 10.44
N GLN A 21 4.24 0.51 11.07
CA GLN A 21 2.92 0.33 10.46
C GLN A 21 2.72 -1.05 9.83
N PHE A 22 3.30 -2.09 10.44
CA PHE A 22 3.22 -3.46 9.93
C PHE A 22 1.80 -3.97 9.76
N TYR A 23 0.87 -3.60 10.65
CA TYR A 23 -0.55 -3.93 10.47
C TYR A 23 -1.10 -3.32 9.16
N PHE A 24 -0.87 -2.02 8.97
CA PHE A 24 -1.35 -1.33 7.77
C PHE A 24 -0.72 -1.90 6.49
N GLN A 25 0.58 -2.17 6.54
CA GLN A 25 1.37 -2.60 5.39
C GLN A 25 1.12 -4.05 4.98
N ASP A 26 1.20 -4.97 5.94
CA ASP A 26 1.18 -6.40 5.62
C ASP A 26 -0.23 -6.98 5.67
N ILE A 27 -1.12 -6.42 6.50
CA ILE A 27 -2.46 -6.96 6.69
C ILE A 27 -3.47 -6.12 5.90
N TYR A 28 -3.63 -4.84 6.22
CA TYR A 28 -4.65 -4.00 5.59
C TYR A 28 -4.40 -3.82 4.08
N ASN A 29 -3.20 -3.41 3.65
CA ASN A 29 -2.92 -3.21 2.23
C ASN A 29 -2.94 -4.51 1.41
N THR A 30 -2.57 -5.64 2.02
CA THR A 30 -2.70 -6.95 1.36
C THR A 30 -4.18 -7.29 1.13
N GLN A 31 -5.05 -7.02 2.11
CA GLN A 31 -6.50 -7.18 1.94
C GLN A 31 -7.04 -6.27 0.83
N GLN A 32 -6.62 -4.99 0.77
CA GLN A 32 -7.00 -4.08 -0.32
C GLN A 32 -6.53 -4.58 -1.68
N THR A 33 -5.33 -5.17 -1.75
CA THR A 33 -4.79 -5.77 -2.98
C THR A 33 -5.62 -6.97 -3.43
N VAL A 34 -6.02 -7.83 -2.50
CA VAL A 34 -6.91 -8.98 -2.76
C VAL A 34 -8.29 -8.51 -3.22
N ALA A 35 -8.89 -7.53 -2.55
CA ALA A 35 -10.18 -6.95 -2.92
C ALA A 35 -10.13 -6.32 -4.32
N THR A 36 -9.04 -5.60 -4.63
CA THR A 36 -8.81 -5.05 -5.96
C THR A 36 -8.72 -6.13 -7.02
N MET A 37 -7.99 -7.21 -6.75
CA MET A 37 -7.87 -8.34 -7.68
C MET A 37 -9.24 -9.03 -7.92
N ALA A 38 -10.04 -9.18 -6.86
CA ALA A 38 -11.38 -9.73 -6.94
C ALA A 38 -12.30 -8.85 -7.80
N LEU A 39 -12.30 -7.53 -7.59
CA LEU A 39 -13.07 -6.57 -8.37
C LEU A 39 -12.71 -6.60 -9.87
N LEU A 40 -11.42 -6.66 -10.17
CA LEU A 40 -10.95 -6.75 -11.56
C LEU A 40 -11.37 -8.07 -12.21
N LYS A 41 -11.32 -9.18 -11.46
CA LYS A 41 -11.78 -10.50 -11.92
C LYS A 41 -13.28 -10.52 -12.18
N GLU A 42 -14.07 -9.98 -11.27
CA GLU A 42 -15.53 -9.87 -11.39
C GLU A 42 -15.92 -9.09 -12.65
N ASN A 43 -15.20 -8.01 -12.94
CA ASN A 43 -15.40 -7.20 -14.13
C ASN A 43 -14.70 -7.74 -15.38
N LYS A 44 -14.12 -8.95 -15.32
CA LYS A 44 -13.37 -9.58 -16.42
C LYS A 44 -12.26 -8.71 -16.99
N VAL A 45 -11.63 -7.84 -16.20
CA VAL A 45 -10.55 -6.96 -16.69
C VAL A 45 -9.36 -7.82 -17.11
N GLN A 46 -8.86 -7.59 -18.31
CA GLN A 46 -7.62 -8.16 -18.83
C GLN A 46 -6.45 -7.17 -18.67
N LEU A 47 -6.73 -5.89 -18.96
CA LEU A 47 -5.76 -4.81 -18.90
C LEU A 47 -6.42 -3.55 -18.37
N GLN A 48 -5.74 -2.87 -17.46
CA GLN A 48 -6.06 -1.50 -17.07
C GLN A 48 -4.91 -0.60 -17.52
N ARG A 49 -5.23 0.49 -18.21
CA ARG A 49 -4.26 1.54 -18.56
C ARG A 49 -4.51 2.78 -17.74
N VAL A 50 -3.42 3.48 -17.47
CA VAL A 50 -3.39 4.70 -16.67
C VAL A 50 -2.90 5.84 -17.56
N MET A 51 -3.72 6.87 -17.68
CA MET A 51 -3.36 8.13 -18.31
C MET A 51 -3.27 9.21 -17.26
N THR A 52 -2.23 10.03 -17.33
CA THR A 52 -2.00 11.09 -16.35
C THR A 52 -2.07 12.46 -17.03
N LEU A 53 -2.64 13.42 -16.31
CA LEU A 53 -2.73 14.81 -16.72
C LEU A 53 -2.10 15.69 -15.66
N ASP A 54 -1.40 16.72 -16.10
CA ASP A 54 -0.79 17.70 -15.19
C ASP A 54 -1.82 18.71 -14.65
N ALA A 55 -1.34 19.73 -13.92
CA ALA A 55 -2.19 20.78 -13.37
C ALA A 55 -2.91 21.64 -14.42
N ASN A 56 -2.43 21.64 -15.67
CA ASN A 56 -3.03 22.35 -16.80
C ASN A 56 -3.95 21.44 -17.64
N MET A 57 -4.20 20.21 -17.18
CA MET A 57 -4.96 19.18 -17.91
C MET A 57 -4.28 18.72 -19.21
N GLU A 58 -2.98 18.90 -19.32
CA GLU A 58 -2.19 18.37 -20.44
C GLU A 58 -1.76 16.93 -20.14
N ILE A 59 -1.81 16.07 -21.16
CA ILE A 59 -1.39 14.67 -21.03
C ILE A 59 0.11 14.61 -20.77
N ASP A 60 0.49 13.93 -19.69
CA ASP A 60 1.88 13.57 -19.44
C ASP A 60 2.26 12.39 -20.34
N ARG A 61 2.99 12.68 -21.42
CA ARG A 61 3.44 11.68 -22.40
C ARG A 61 4.66 10.89 -21.94
N ASP A 62 5.35 11.37 -20.91
CA ASP A 62 6.52 10.71 -20.34
C ASP A 62 6.12 9.60 -19.37
N PHE A 63 4.90 9.67 -18.83
CA PHE A 63 4.35 8.66 -17.94
C PHE A 63 3.54 7.60 -18.70
N ARG A 64 3.84 6.34 -18.42
CA ARG A 64 3.04 5.19 -18.84
C ARG A 64 2.88 4.24 -17.68
N CYS A 65 1.64 3.87 -17.37
CA CYS A 65 1.39 2.76 -16.46
C CYS A 65 0.30 1.85 -16.99
N GLU A 66 0.60 0.56 -16.99
CA GLU A 66 -0.32 -0.50 -17.39
C GLU A 66 -0.34 -1.59 -16.33
N ARG A 67 -1.53 -2.15 -16.10
CA ARG A 67 -1.75 -3.26 -15.20
C ARG A 67 -2.45 -4.38 -15.93
N SER A 68 -1.72 -5.44 -16.22
CA SER A 68 -2.19 -6.63 -16.93
C SER A 68 -2.53 -7.75 -15.95
N LEU A 69 -3.54 -8.54 -16.28
CA LEU A 69 -3.98 -9.69 -15.50
C LEU A 69 -3.77 -10.96 -16.32
N SER A 70 -3.31 -12.04 -15.68
CA SER A 70 -3.26 -13.35 -16.34
C SER A 70 -4.69 -13.83 -16.65
N PRO A 71 -4.91 -14.64 -17.71
CA PRO A 71 -6.25 -15.16 -18.03
C PRO A 71 -6.91 -15.94 -16.87
N THR A 72 -6.09 -16.56 -16.02
CA THR A 72 -6.52 -17.29 -14.82
C THR A 72 -6.73 -16.42 -13.58
N TYR A 73 -6.43 -15.12 -13.65
CA TYR A 73 -6.47 -14.21 -12.50
C TYR A 73 -5.61 -14.69 -11.31
N HIS A 74 -4.50 -15.36 -11.60
CA HIS A 74 -3.51 -15.77 -10.61
C HIS A 74 -2.30 -14.83 -10.57
N GLN A 75 -2.17 -13.94 -11.55
CA GLN A 75 -1.15 -12.90 -11.55
C GLN A 75 -1.71 -11.56 -12.01
N MET A 76 -1.22 -10.50 -11.37
CA MET A 76 -1.46 -9.11 -11.73
C MET A 76 -0.11 -8.41 -11.83
N LYS A 77 0.21 -7.87 -13.01
CA LYS A 77 1.49 -7.21 -13.28
C LYS A 77 1.25 -5.74 -13.61
N SER A 78 1.78 -4.85 -12.79
CA SER A 78 1.83 -3.42 -13.05
C SER A 78 3.21 -3.03 -13.57
N GLN A 79 3.25 -2.26 -14.64
CA GLN A 79 4.49 -1.74 -15.24
C GLN A 79 4.35 -0.23 -15.31
N THR A 80 5.34 0.48 -14.77
CA THR A 80 5.38 1.94 -14.76
C THR A 80 6.66 2.40 -15.43
N GLN A 81 6.55 3.36 -16.32
CA GLN A 81 7.66 4.04 -16.95
C GLN A 81 7.45 5.55 -16.78
N SER A 82 8.46 6.24 -16.28
CA SER A 82 8.51 7.70 -16.32
C SER A 82 9.94 8.18 -16.49
N THR A 83 10.13 9.40 -16.98
CA THR A 83 11.46 10.06 -17.02
C THR A 83 12.00 10.30 -15.61
N ALA A 84 11.12 10.53 -14.62
CA ALA A 84 11.51 10.88 -13.25
C ALA A 84 11.99 9.67 -12.43
N THR A 85 11.36 8.50 -12.61
CA THR A 85 11.62 7.29 -11.80
C THR A 85 12.20 6.14 -12.60
N GLY A 86 12.28 6.27 -13.92
CA GLY A 86 12.64 5.17 -14.82
C GLY A 86 11.57 4.09 -14.88
N TYR A 87 11.99 2.91 -15.34
CA TYR A 87 11.14 1.71 -15.39
C TYR A 87 11.03 1.06 -14.01
N SER A 88 9.82 0.69 -13.62
CA SER A 88 9.56 -0.24 -12.54
C SER A 88 8.44 -1.22 -12.91
N ALA A 89 8.45 -2.39 -12.28
CA ALA A 89 7.39 -3.37 -12.43
C ALA A 89 7.14 -4.09 -11.12
N LEU A 90 5.85 -4.25 -10.80
CA LEU A 90 5.37 -5.06 -9.71
C LEU A 90 4.53 -6.21 -10.24
N THR A 91 4.91 -7.44 -9.89
CA THR A 91 4.09 -8.63 -10.15
C THR A 91 3.55 -9.15 -8.84
N SER A 92 2.22 -9.21 -8.72
CA SER A 92 1.50 -9.85 -7.62
C SER A 92 1.00 -11.22 -8.06
N THR A 93 1.20 -12.25 -7.25
CA THR A 93 0.74 -13.62 -7.50
C THR A 93 -0.25 -14.04 -6.43
N PHE A 94 -1.31 -14.70 -6.85
CA PHE A 94 -2.43 -15.10 -6.01
C PHE A 94 -2.60 -16.62 -6.01
N SER A 95 -3.06 -17.17 -4.90
CA SER A 95 -3.47 -18.57 -4.80
C SER A 95 -4.78 -18.81 -5.55
N THR A 96 -5.17 -20.08 -5.71
CA THR A 96 -6.49 -20.46 -6.24
C THR A 96 -7.65 -19.96 -5.38
N LYS A 97 -7.41 -19.68 -4.08
CA LYS A 97 -8.37 -19.05 -3.16
C LYS A 97 -8.38 -17.51 -3.28
N GLY A 98 -7.60 -16.92 -4.18
CA GLY A 98 -7.50 -15.48 -4.37
C GLY A 98 -6.61 -14.76 -3.36
N GLN A 99 -5.86 -15.46 -2.51
CA GLN A 99 -4.96 -14.84 -1.52
C GLN A 99 -3.64 -14.42 -2.16
N LEU A 100 -3.13 -13.23 -1.83
CA LEU A 100 -1.81 -12.78 -2.30
C LEU A 100 -0.70 -13.64 -1.68
N THR A 101 0.05 -14.38 -2.49
CA THR A 101 1.11 -15.29 -2.01
C THR A 101 2.52 -14.77 -2.27
N LYS A 102 2.68 -13.89 -3.26
CA LYS A 102 3.97 -13.34 -3.64
C LYS A 102 3.83 -11.99 -4.31
N THR A 103 4.78 -11.09 -4.01
CA THR A 103 5.04 -9.91 -4.83
C THR A 103 6.50 -9.88 -5.29
N VAL A 104 6.74 -9.39 -6.50
CA VAL A 104 8.07 -9.08 -7.02
C VAL A 104 8.03 -7.65 -7.50
N ASP A 105 8.65 -6.75 -6.73
CA ASP A 105 8.87 -5.36 -7.10
C ASP A 105 10.26 -5.24 -7.70
N SER A 106 10.37 -4.59 -8.86
CA SER A 106 11.61 -4.47 -9.59
C SER A 106 11.76 -3.08 -10.18
N SER A 107 12.96 -2.53 -10.08
CA SER A 107 13.37 -1.30 -10.73
C SER A 107 14.75 -1.49 -11.35
N ALA A 108 15.30 -0.41 -11.92
CA ALA A 108 16.71 -0.38 -12.35
C ALA A 108 17.68 -0.58 -11.18
N ALA A 109 17.30 -0.21 -9.95
CA ALA A 109 18.20 -0.25 -8.80
C ALA A 109 18.18 -1.60 -8.07
N SER A 110 17.02 -2.26 -7.97
CA SER A 110 16.88 -3.47 -7.14
C SER A 110 15.71 -4.34 -7.56
N ILE A 111 15.70 -5.58 -7.04
CA ILE A 111 14.56 -6.48 -7.07
C ILE A 111 14.23 -6.87 -5.64
N THR A 112 12.99 -6.70 -5.23
CA THR A 112 12.46 -7.16 -3.94
C THR A 112 11.41 -8.24 -4.18
N THR A 113 11.64 -9.43 -3.64
CA THR A 113 10.65 -10.50 -3.61
C THR A 113 10.07 -10.61 -2.20
N THR A 114 8.75 -10.49 -2.08
CA THR A 114 8.04 -10.74 -0.82
C THR A 114 7.15 -11.97 -0.97
N LEU A 115 7.17 -12.86 0.02
CA LEU A 115 6.36 -14.07 0.10
C LEU A 115 5.43 -13.98 1.31
N TYR A 116 4.19 -14.39 1.13
CA TYR A 116 3.14 -14.36 2.15
C TYR A 116 2.65 -15.79 2.39
N ARG A 117 2.50 -16.17 3.66
CA ARG A 117 1.91 -17.45 4.06
C ARG A 117 0.80 -17.21 5.07
N TYR A 118 -0.25 -18.00 4.93
CA TYR A 118 -1.47 -17.91 5.71
C TYR A 118 -1.72 -19.23 6.45
N ASP A 119 -2.47 -19.14 7.54
CA ASP A 119 -3.01 -20.34 8.18
C ASP A 119 -4.18 -20.94 7.39
N THR A 120 -4.76 -22.02 7.92
CA THR A 120 -5.91 -22.70 7.32
C THR A 120 -7.19 -21.85 7.33
N GLN A 121 -7.29 -20.86 8.21
CA GLN A 121 -8.40 -19.90 8.29
C GLN A 121 -8.18 -18.67 7.39
N GLY A 122 -7.03 -18.58 6.73
CA GLY A 122 -6.67 -17.50 5.82
C GLY A 122 -6.06 -16.26 6.49
N LYS A 123 -5.66 -16.34 7.77
CA LYS A 123 -4.95 -15.27 8.47
C LYS A 123 -3.46 -15.28 8.13
N LEU A 124 -2.86 -14.11 7.95
CA LEU A 124 -1.45 -13.97 7.58
C LEU A 124 -0.55 -14.40 8.74
N GLN A 125 0.23 -15.46 8.57
CA GLN A 125 1.15 -15.95 9.60
C GLN A 125 2.59 -15.50 9.37
N PHE A 126 3.00 -15.34 8.11
CA PHE A 126 4.40 -15.12 7.81
C PHE A 126 4.59 -14.30 6.55
N VAL A 127 5.49 -13.32 6.65
CA VAL A 127 5.98 -12.56 5.51
C VAL A 127 7.50 -12.67 5.45
N SER A 128 8.04 -13.02 4.29
CA SER A 128 9.49 -13.01 4.03
C SER A 128 9.77 -12.06 2.88
N SER A 129 10.72 -11.15 3.06
CA SER A 129 11.18 -10.24 2.01
C SER A 129 12.67 -10.44 1.77
N SER A 130 13.06 -10.41 0.49
CA SER A 130 14.45 -10.46 0.05
C SER A 130 14.66 -9.38 -1.01
N SER A 131 15.46 -8.37 -0.70
CA SER A 131 15.85 -7.30 -1.61
C SER A 131 17.29 -7.47 -2.06
N VAL A 132 17.51 -7.46 -3.37
CA VAL A 132 18.84 -7.59 -3.99
C VAL A 132 19.07 -6.36 -4.88
N ALA A 133 20.16 -5.64 -4.65
CA ALA A 133 20.59 -4.56 -5.54
C ALA A 133 21.08 -5.14 -6.87
N ARG A 134 20.80 -4.48 -8.00
CA ARG A 134 21.21 -5.01 -9.32
C ARG A 134 22.70 -4.80 -9.61
N GLU A 135 23.24 -3.66 -9.18
CA GLU A 135 24.63 -3.26 -9.44
C GLU A 135 25.62 -3.71 -8.34
N SER A 136 25.13 -4.36 -7.29
CA SER A 136 25.99 -4.87 -6.22
C SER A 136 25.51 -6.23 -5.72
N LYS A 137 26.37 -6.96 -5.01
CA LYS A 137 25.98 -8.21 -4.34
C LYS A 137 25.26 -7.99 -3.00
N ILE A 138 24.84 -6.75 -2.71
CA ILE A 138 24.17 -6.41 -1.46
C ILE A 138 22.78 -7.02 -1.47
N ARG A 139 22.48 -7.75 -0.40
CA ARG A 139 21.19 -8.39 -0.15
C ARG A 139 20.70 -8.05 1.26
N PHE A 140 19.41 -7.80 1.37
CA PHE A 140 18.71 -7.62 2.63
C PHE A 140 17.57 -8.61 2.72
N ASP A 141 17.58 -9.45 3.75
CA ASP A 141 16.47 -10.35 4.03
C ASP A 141 15.79 -9.97 5.33
N GLU A 142 14.48 -10.09 5.34
CA GLU A 142 13.64 -9.84 6.50
C GLU A 142 12.54 -10.90 6.57
N THR A 143 12.22 -11.31 7.80
CA THR A 143 11.04 -12.13 8.09
C THR A 143 10.20 -11.48 9.16
N ARG A 144 8.88 -11.63 9.04
CA ARG A 144 7.87 -11.12 9.97
C ARG A 144 6.91 -12.26 10.26
N SER A 145 6.88 -12.70 11.52
CA SER A 145 6.02 -13.82 11.96
C SER A 145 4.92 -13.27 12.85
N TYR A 146 3.66 -13.48 12.46
CA TYR A 146 2.48 -12.97 13.12
C TYR A 146 1.84 -14.04 14.02
N SER A 147 1.35 -13.63 15.18
CA SER A 147 0.56 -14.47 16.08
C SER A 147 -0.77 -13.82 16.42
N TYR A 148 -1.74 -14.69 16.70
CA TYR A 148 -3.11 -14.33 17.02
C TYR A 148 -3.49 -14.93 18.37
N ASP A 149 -4.40 -14.29 19.09
CA ASP A 149 -4.93 -14.83 20.33
C ASP A 149 -5.95 -15.97 20.08
N SER A 150 -6.52 -16.51 21.16
CA SER A 150 -7.50 -17.61 21.10
C SER A 150 -8.83 -17.20 20.44
N THR A 151 -9.15 -15.92 20.38
CA THR A 151 -10.33 -15.38 19.67
C THR A 151 -10.04 -15.15 18.19
N GLY A 152 -8.77 -15.23 17.79
CA GLY A 152 -8.30 -15.05 16.43
C GLY A 152 -7.91 -13.61 16.10
N TYR A 153 -7.83 -12.72 17.10
CA TYR A 153 -7.41 -11.34 16.92
C TYR A 153 -5.90 -11.20 16.89
N LEU A 154 -5.41 -10.22 16.13
CA LEU A 154 -3.97 -10.01 15.94
C LEU A 154 -3.33 -9.59 17.26
N GLN A 155 -2.33 -10.34 17.70
CA GLN A 155 -1.72 -10.11 19.01
C GLN A 155 -0.31 -9.53 18.88
N GLN A 156 0.56 -10.19 18.11
CA GLN A 156 1.97 -9.82 18.02
C GLN A 156 2.58 -10.11 16.64
N MET A 157 3.71 -9.48 16.38
CA MET A 157 4.60 -9.82 15.28
C MET A 157 6.06 -9.77 15.73
N VAL A 158 6.86 -10.73 15.28
CA VAL A 158 8.32 -10.74 15.47
C VAL A 158 9.01 -10.50 14.14
N GLN A 159 9.78 -9.41 14.05
CA GLN A 159 10.60 -9.07 12.89
C GLN A 159 12.04 -9.53 13.12
N LYS A 160 12.60 -10.26 12.16
CA LYS A 160 14.03 -10.64 12.14
C LYS A 160 14.66 -10.24 10.82
N LYS A 161 15.86 -9.67 10.86
CA LYS A 161 16.63 -9.25 9.68
C LYS A 161 17.90 -10.08 9.59
N SER A 162 18.27 -10.54 8.39
CA SER A 162 19.40 -11.47 8.21
C SER A 162 20.72 -10.95 8.77
N ASN A 163 20.96 -9.64 8.68
CA ASN A 163 22.19 -9.01 9.15
C ASN A 163 22.09 -8.48 10.60
N SER A 164 21.15 -8.98 11.40
CA SER A 164 20.98 -8.58 12.80
C SER A 164 20.69 -9.77 13.69
N THR A 165 21.39 -9.83 14.83
CA THR A 165 21.06 -10.74 15.93
C THR A 165 19.90 -10.22 16.79
N ASP A 166 19.44 -8.99 16.54
CA ASP A 166 18.33 -8.36 17.23
C ASP A 166 17.01 -8.57 16.47
N SER A 167 15.92 -8.64 17.23
CA SER A 167 14.57 -8.75 16.70
C SER A 167 13.72 -7.59 17.21
N ALA A 168 12.82 -7.07 16.38
CA ALA A 168 11.77 -6.20 16.87
C ALA A 168 10.55 -7.03 17.27
N LEU A 169 10.02 -6.77 18.46
CA LEU A 169 8.69 -7.23 18.86
C LEU A 169 7.71 -6.10 18.56
N VAL A 170 6.64 -6.44 17.86
CA VAL A 170 5.51 -5.55 17.62
C VAL A 170 4.31 -6.14 18.34
N THR A 171 3.67 -5.34 19.18
CA THR A 171 2.44 -5.72 19.89
C THR A 171 1.27 -4.93 19.33
N PHE A 172 0.13 -5.60 19.20
CA PHE A 172 -1.09 -5.02 18.68
C PHE A 172 -2.14 -5.01 19.78
N LYS A 173 -2.91 -3.92 19.86
CA LYS A 173 -4.15 -3.88 20.64
C LYS A 173 -5.32 -3.86 19.69
N THR A 174 -6.37 -4.60 20.02
CA THR A 174 -7.61 -4.62 19.25
C THR A 174 -8.78 -4.07 20.05
N ASP A 175 -9.78 -3.57 19.34
CA ASP A 175 -11.10 -3.30 19.93
C ASP A 175 -11.91 -4.60 20.11
N SER A 176 -13.14 -4.49 20.58
CA SER A 176 -14.04 -5.64 20.79
C SER A 176 -14.54 -6.29 19.49
N ALA A 177 -14.35 -5.65 18.34
CA ALA A 177 -14.65 -6.21 17.02
C ALA A 177 -13.41 -6.87 16.38
N GLY A 178 -12.23 -6.76 17.01
CA GLY A 178 -10.98 -7.31 16.52
C GLY A 178 -10.20 -6.38 15.59
N HIS A 179 -10.61 -5.12 15.44
CA HIS A 179 -9.85 -4.14 14.67
C HIS A 179 -8.63 -3.68 15.47
N VAL A 180 -7.46 -3.61 14.83
CA VAL A 180 -6.23 -3.17 15.48
C VAL A 180 -6.28 -1.66 15.69
N THR A 181 -6.30 -1.19 16.94
CA THR A 181 -6.37 0.24 17.29
C THR A 181 -5.00 0.84 17.62
N GLU A 182 -4.03 0.00 17.99
CA GLU A 182 -2.67 0.42 18.35
C GLU A 182 -1.65 -0.63 17.87
N GLU A 183 -0.55 -0.15 17.30
CA GLU A 183 0.67 -0.91 17.03
C GLU A 183 1.83 -0.28 17.83
N LEU A 184 2.53 -1.10 18.63
CA LEU A 184 3.70 -0.70 19.39
C LEU A 184 4.92 -1.52 18.95
N GLU A 185 5.86 -0.87 18.26
CA GLU A 185 7.17 -1.43 17.89
C GLU A 185 8.17 -1.23 19.03
N GLN A 186 8.77 -2.33 19.50
CA GLN A 186 9.83 -2.34 20.50
C GLN A 186 11.06 -3.05 19.95
N ARG A 187 12.21 -2.39 20.04
CA ARG A 187 13.53 -2.96 19.72
C ARG A 187 14.52 -2.59 20.81
N LYS A 188 15.45 -3.51 21.11
CA LYS A 188 16.46 -3.27 22.14
C LYS A 188 17.26 -2.00 21.83
N GLY A 189 17.41 -1.13 22.83
CA GLY A 189 18.18 0.11 22.70
C GLY A 189 17.56 1.19 21.82
N THR A 190 16.31 1.03 21.35
CA THR A 190 15.61 2.05 20.55
C THR A 190 14.33 2.51 21.27
N PRO A 191 13.99 3.81 21.27
CA PRO A 191 12.70 4.27 21.76
C PRO A 191 11.54 3.56 21.04
N ALA A 192 10.56 3.12 21.82
CA ALA A 192 9.40 2.45 21.26
C ALA A 192 8.60 3.40 20.36
N LYS A 193 8.04 2.87 19.28
CA LYS A 193 7.25 3.66 18.33
C LYS A 193 5.81 3.17 18.35
N ARG A 194 4.87 4.13 18.34
CA ARG A 194 3.44 3.86 18.38
C ARG A 194 2.77 4.38 17.11
N THR A 195 1.95 3.54 16.51
CA THR A 195 0.99 3.91 15.47
C THR A 195 -0.41 3.60 15.99
N TYR A 196 -1.36 4.46 15.67
CA TYR A 196 -2.76 4.29 16.04
C TYR A 196 -3.62 4.27 14.79
N TYR A 197 -4.75 3.58 14.92
CA TYR A 197 -5.70 3.33 13.84
C TYR A 197 -7.10 3.65 14.33
N ASN A 198 -7.82 4.46 13.56
CA ASN A 198 -9.24 4.74 13.81
C ASN A 198 -10.10 4.08 12.74
N TYR A 199 -11.34 3.78 13.12
CA TYR A 199 -12.32 3.15 12.24
C TYR A 199 -13.64 3.91 12.29
N ASP A 200 -14.39 3.86 11.19
CA ASP A 200 -15.77 4.31 11.16
C ASP A 200 -16.71 3.28 11.83
N LYS A 201 -18.00 3.59 11.86
CA LYS A 201 -19.02 2.69 12.44
C LYS A 201 -19.19 1.39 11.65
N SER A 202 -18.70 1.33 10.42
CA SER A 202 -18.75 0.16 9.53
C SER A 202 -17.49 -0.70 9.65
N GLY A 203 -16.52 -0.32 10.50
CA GLY A 203 -15.24 -1.00 10.65
C GLY A 203 -14.21 -0.67 9.56
N GLN A 204 -14.40 0.41 8.80
CA GLN A 204 -13.48 0.88 7.76
C GLN A 204 -12.41 1.78 8.36
N LEU A 205 -11.14 1.58 7.99
CA LEU A 205 -10.02 2.35 8.53
C LEU A 205 -10.09 3.82 8.09
N THR A 206 -10.31 4.75 9.01
CA THR A 206 -10.41 6.19 8.68
C THR A 206 -9.10 6.93 8.84
N ASP A 207 -8.25 6.52 9.78
CA ASP A 207 -7.02 7.25 10.07
C ASP A 207 -5.87 6.31 10.44
N VAL A 208 -4.68 6.64 9.98
CA VAL A 208 -3.41 6.09 10.48
C VAL A 208 -2.62 7.27 11.01
N TYR A 209 -2.27 7.27 12.30
CA TYR A 209 -1.65 8.43 12.92
C TYR A 209 -0.61 8.05 13.97
N ARG A 210 0.34 8.97 14.20
CA ARG A 210 1.44 8.77 15.15
C ARG A 210 1.79 10.06 15.86
N TYR A 211 2.41 9.92 17.03
CA TYR A 211 2.96 11.07 17.72
C TYR A 211 4.20 11.57 16.97
N GLN A 212 4.24 12.86 16.68
CA GLN A 212 5.38 13.50 16.03
C GLN A 212 6.17 14.32 17.06
N PRO A 213 7.32 13.83 17.56
CA PRO A 213 8.06 14.49 18.64
C PRO A 213 8.44 15.93 18.30
N ALA A 214 8.86 16.20 17.06
CA ALA A 214 9.23 17.53 16.60
C ALA A 214 8.07 18.53 16.60
N LYS A 215 6.81 18.06 16.52
CA LYS A 215 5.60 18.89 16.50
C LYS A 215 4.80 18.79 17.80
N LYS A 216 5.23 17.94 18.74
CA LYS A 216 4.61 17.67 20.05
C LYS A 216 3.10 17.39 19.98
N ARG A 217 2.65 16.69 18.94
CA ARG A 217 1.23 16.36 18.74
C ARG A 217 1.06 15.09 17.91
N MET A 218 -0.13 14.49 17.99
CA MET A 218 -0.55 13.44 17.05
C MET A 218 -0.76 14.07 15.68
N LEU A 219 -0.20 13.44 14.65
CA LEU A 219 -0.45 13.79 13.26
C LEU A 219 -0.82 12.54 12.47
N PRO A 220 -1.83 12.62 11.60
CA PRO A 220 -2.13 11.54 10.68
C PRO A 220 -0.99 11.41 9.67
N ASP A 221 -0.72 10.18 9.28
CA ASP A 221 0.01 9.83 8.07
C ASP A 221 -0.97 9.68 6.89
N TYR A 222 -2.13 9.07 7.17
CA TYR A 222 -3.22 8.86 6.22
C TYR A 222 -4.57 9.18 6.86
N ILE A 223 -5.48 9.76 6.06
CA ILE A 223 -6.91 9.91 6.38
C ILE A 223 -7.69 9.37 5.18
N PHE A 224 -8.70 8.54 5.41
CA PHE A 224 -9.56 7.95 4.41
C PHE A 224 -11.01 8.35 4.65
N GLU A 225 -11.71 8.70 3.58
CA GLU A 225 -13.16 8.94 3.59
C GLU A 225 -13.80 8.02 2.56
N TYR A 226 -15.01 7.56 2.86
CA TYR A 226 -15.69 6.51 2.10
C TYR A 226 -17.07 6.97 1.63
N ASN A 227 -17.54 6.43 0.51
CA ASN A 227 -18.95 6.54 0.12
C ASN A 227 -19.81 5.49 0.84
N THR A 228 -21.12 5.55 0.62
CA THR A 228 -22.10 4.60 1.16
C THR A 228 -21.87 3.15 0.71
N GLN A 229 -21.13 2.92 -0.37
CA GLN A 229 -20.76 1.61 -0.89
C GLN A 229 -19.45 1.09 -0.27
N GLY A 230 -18.83 1.83 0.65
CA GLY A 230 -17.57 1.47 1.29
C GLY A 230 -16.33 1.66 0.42
N GLN A 231 -16.42 2.43 -0.66
CA GLN A 231 -15.28 2.78 -1.52
C GLN A 231 -14.64 4.07 -1.04
N VAL A 232 -13.30 4.13 -1.05
CA VAL A 232 -12.55 5.33 -0.65
C VAL A 232 -12.83 6.45 -1.65
N THR A 233 -13.48 7.53 -1.24
CA THR A 233 -13.71 8.71 -2.10
C THR A 233 -12.63 9.77 -1.93
N LYS A 234 -11.92 9.76 -0.80
CA LYS A 234 -10.82 10.69 -0.55
C LYS A 234 -9.75 10.07 0.34
N MET A 235 -8.50 10.33 0.01
CA MET A 235 -7.32 9.99 0.81
C MET A 235 -6.47 11.23 1.02
N THR A 236 -6.16 11.58 2.27
CA THR A 236 -5.19 12.63 2.60
C THR A 236 -3.90 11.99 3.07
N THR A 237 -2.79 12.26 2.40
CA THR A 237 -1.46 11.80 2.80
C THR A 237 -0.66 12.97 3.35
N VAL A 238 -0.16 12.85 4.57
CA VAL A 238 0.56 13.92 5.25
C VAL A 238 2.05 13.62 5.31
N ASN A 239 2.85 14.57 4.86
CA ASN A 239 4.29 14.58 5.10
C ASN A 239 4.57 15.39 6.37
N ALA A 240 4.80 14.70 7.48
CA ALA A 240 5.04 15.33 8.77
C ALA A 240 6.34 16.16 8.80
N GLN A 241 7.35 15.77 8.01
CA GLN A 241 8.64 16.45 7.94
C GLN A 241 8.50 17.83 7.28
N THR A 242 7.84 17.89 6.13
CA THR A 242 7.64 19.14 5.37
C THR A 242 6.39 19.91 5.80
N SER A 243 5.53 19.29 6.61
CA SER A 243 4.21 19.85 6.99
C SER A 243 3.33 20.20 5.76
N SER A 244 3.52 19.45 4.68
CA SER A 244 2.66 19.45 3.48
C SER A 244 1.76 18.22 3.48
N TYR A 245 0.68 18.27 2.73
CA TYR A 245 -0.16 17.11 2.47
C TYR A 245 -0.69 17.15 1.04
N THR A 246 -1.08 15.99 0.54
CA THR A 246 -1.83 15.85 -0.70
C THR A 246 -3.19 15.25 -0.41
N ILE A 247 -4.19 15.66 -1.18
CA ILE A 247 -5.55 15.13 -1.12
C ILE A 247 -5.83 14.46 -2.46
N TRP A 248 -6.05 13.16 -2.43
CA TRP A 248 -6.52 12.37 -3.57
C TRP A 248 -8.02 12.21 -3.46
N GLN A 249 -8.75 12.55 -4.53
CA GLN A 249 -10.17 12.30 -4.65
C GLN A 249 -10.39 11.23 -5.71
N TYR A 250 -11.20 10.22 -5.40
CA TYR A 250 -11.42 9.06 -6.25
C TYR A 250 -12.85 9.05 -6.75
N GLU A 251 -13.00 8.75 -8.03
CA GLU A 251 -14.28 8.51 -8.68
C GLU A 251 -14.29 7.12 -9.29
N TYR A 252 -15.47 6.51 -9.32
CA TYR A 252 -15.69 5.14 -9.75
C TYR A 252 -16.73 5.08 -10.85
N GLN A 253 -16.64 4.06 -11.70
CA GLN A 253 -17.66 3.68 -12.67
C GLN A 253 -18.82 2.96 -11.96
N GLY A 254 -19.95 2.80 -12.66
CA GLY A 254 -21.14 2.13 -12.10
C GLY A 254 -20.91 0.66 -11.70
N ASN A 255 -19.87 0.01 -12.23
CA ASN A 255 -19.45 -1.35 -11.88
C ASN A 255 -18.37 -1.39 -10.77
N GLY A 256 -18.09 -0.26 -10.13
CA GLY A 256 -17.14 -0.14 -9.03
C GLY A 256 -15.68 0.04 -9.44
N LEU A 257 -15.32 -0.09 -10.73
CA LEU A 257 -13.95 0.14 -11.19
C LEU A 257 -13.56 1.63 -11.04
N PRO A 258 -12.33 1.97 -10.60
CA PRO A 258 -11.86 3.36 -10.59
C PRO A 258 -11.98 4.00 -11.97
N SER A 259 -12.55 5.21 -12.05
CA SER A 259 -12.65 5.98 -13.29
C SER A 259 -11.55 7.03 -13.39
N LYS A 260 -11.31 7.78 -12.30
CA LYS A 260 -10.24 8.77 -12.19
C LYS A 260 -9.86 9.05 -10.74
N GLU A 261 -8.68 9.62 -10.57
CA GLU A 261 -8.20 10.19 -9.32
C GLU A 261 -7.75 11.62 -9.56
N THR A 262 -8.07 12.55 -8.66
CA THR A 262 -7.62 13.94 -8.75
C THR A 262 -6.77 14.27 -7.53
N CYS A 263 -5.57 14.79 -7.76
CA CYS A 263 -4.61 15.11 -6.71
C CYS A 263 -4.56 16.62 -6.49
N TYR A 264 -4.76 17.03 -5.23
CA TYR A 264 -4.67 18.41 -4.79
C TYR A 264 -3.54 18.59 -3.78
N GLY A 265 -2.92 19.76 -3.80
CA GLY A 265 -1.94 20.16 -2.81
C GLY A 265 -2.58 20.80 -1.57
N LYS A 266 -1.72 21.33 -0.69
CA LYS A 266 -2.12 21.89 0.59
C LYS A 266 -3.06 23.09 0.44
N GLY A 267 -2.86 23.92 -0.57
CA GLY A 267 -3.70 25.08 -0.90
C GLY A 267 -4.92 24.74 -1.73
N LYS A 268 -5.27 23.45 -1.89
CA LYS A 268 -6.32 22.95 -2.79
C LYS A 268 -6.06 23.25 -4.27
N GLU A 269 -4.83 23.58 -4.62
CA GLU A 269 -4.38 23.68 -6.00
C GLU A 269 -4.38 22.30 -6.65
N LEU A 270 -4.84 22.21 -7.89
CA LEU A 270 -4.75 20.99 -8.69
C LEU A 270 -3.26 20.67 -8.96
N LEU A 271 -2.83 19.47 -8.61
CA LEU A 271 -1.49 18.97 -8.93
C LEU A 271 -1.49 18.07 -10.16
N GLY A 272 -2.60 17.37 -10.39
CA GLY A 272 -2.79 16.52 -11.56
C GLY A 272 -3.98 15.59 -11.42
N MET A 273 -4.21 14.80 -12.46
CA MET A 273 -5.29 13.84 -12.55
C MET A 273 -4.80 12.52 -13.15
N VAL A 274 -5.37 11.43 -12.69
CA VAL A 274 -5.19 10.08 -13.23
C VAL A 274 -6.52 9.64 -13.82
N LYS A 275 -6.53 9.08 -15.02
CA LYS A 275 -7.71 8.47 -15.65
C LYS A 275 -7.42 7.02 -15.99
N TYR A 276 -8.43 6.17 -15.80
CA TYR A 276 -8.34 4.74 -16.09
C TYR A 276 -9.14 4.36 -17.32
N SER A 277 -8.57 3.46 -18.11
CA SER A 277 -9.29 2.72 -19.14
C SER A 277 -9.05 1.23 -18.98
N TYR A 278 -9.99 0.41 -19.45
CA TYR A 278 -10.00 -1.02 -19.24
C TYR A 278 -10.24 -1.77 -20.56
N GLU A 279 -9.48 -2.84 -20.77
CA GLU A 279 -9.80 -3.88 -21.74
C GLU A 279 -10.30 -5.10 -20.97
N LEU A 280 -11.41 -5.68 -21.42
CA LEU A 280 -12.06 -6.80 -20.77
C LEU A 280 -11.82 -8.07 -21.59
N ASN A 281 -11.69 -9.20 -20.89
CA ASN A 281 -11.79 -10.50 -21.54
C ASN A 281 -13.22 -10.68 -22.07
N PRO A 282 -13.38 -11.23 -23.30
CA PRO A 282 -14.69 -11.54 -23.86
C PRO A 282 -15.52 -12.47 -22.96
#